data_AF-A0A9P7SVE4-F1
#
_entry.id   AF-A0A9P7SVE4-F1
#
_cell.length_a   1.000
_cell.length_b   1.000
_cell.length_c   1.000
_cell.angle_alpha   90.00
_cell.angle_beta   90.00
_cell.angle_gamma   90.00
#
_symmetry.space_group_name_H-M   'P 1'
#
loop_
_entity.id
_entity.type
_entity.pdbx_description
1 polymer ?
#
loop_
_entity_poly.entity_id
_entity_poly.type
_entity_poly.pdbx_seq_one_letter_code
_entity_poly.pdbx_strand_id
1 'polypeptide(L)'
;MAPLDVKDIEVKPDGVIYLPEIKYRRRLNETFGPMGWGMIPKGESVVGNTIVTREYALIVGGRFVSQAQGENGYFSPEQLPSAVEGCKSNALMRCCKDLGIGSELWDPHFVRWFRKAHMEEVWVEHATTKKKRTFWYRKGEVDVAYPYKLAK
;
A
#
# COMPACT_ATOMS: atom_id res chain seq x y z
N MET A 1 8.68 19.09 -2.53
CA MET A 1 8.15 17.71 -2.66
C MET A 1 7.86 17.45 -4.13
N ALA A 2 8.44 16.40 -4.71
CA ALA A 2 8.13 16.03 -6.08
C ALA A 2 6.83 15.22 -6.12
N PRO A 3 5.83 15.61 -6.94
CA PRO A 3 4.59 14.84 -7.10
C PRO A 3 4.84 13.37 -7.46
N LEU A 4 3.87 12.52 -7.18
CA LEU A 4 3.83 11.16 -7.69
C LEU A 4 3.57 11.18 -9.20
N ASP A 5 4.25 10.30 -9.93
CA ASP A 5 3.81 10.00 -11.30
C ASP A 5 2.47 9.27 -11.18
N VAL A 6 1.45 9.75 -11.88
CA VAL A 6 0.13 9.12 -11.97
C VAL A 6 0.29 7.64 -12.35
N LYS A 7 1.27 7.30 -13.20
CA LYS A 7 1.60 5.92 -13.62
C LYS A 7 1.98 5.00 -12.48
N ASP A 8 2.48 5.53 -11.38
CA ASP A 8 2.93 4.74 -10.24
C ASP A 8 1.83 4.48 -9.21
N ILE A 9 0.66 5.11 -9.37
CA ILE A 9 -0.47 4.97 -8.45
C ILE A 9 -1.35 3.81 -8.90
N GLU A 10 -1.54 2.87 -7.99
CA GLU A 10 -2.33 1.66 -8.18
C GLU A 10 -3.72 1.79 -7.54
N VAL A 11 -4.65 0.98 -8.02
CA VAL A 11 -6.06 1.00 -7.61
C VAL A 11 -6.41 -0.37 -7.03
N LYS A 12 -6.94 -0.39 -5.81
CA LYS A 12 -7.55 -1.60 -5.25
C LYS A 12 -8.98 -1.78 -5.76
N PRO A 13 -9.52 -3.01 -5.78
CA PRO A 13 -10.90 -3.26 -6.22
C PRO A 13 -11.98 -2.48 -5.44
N ASP A 14 -11.70 -2.10 -4.19
CA ASP A 14 -12.56 -1.29 -3.33
C ASP A 14 -12.49 0.23 -3.63
N GLY A 15 -11.63 0.64 -4.57
CA GLY A 15 -11.46 2.02 -5.00
C GLY A 15 -10.47 2.83 -4.17
N VAL A 16 -9.71 2.18 -3.28
CA VAL A 16 -8.59 2.81 -2.58
C VAL A 16 -7.39 2.92 -3.53
N ILE A 17 -6.88 4.14 -3.69
CA ILE A 17 -5.63 4.39 -4.41
C ILE A 17 -4.43 4.23 -3.48
N TYR A 18 -3.33 3.69 -3.99
CA TYR A 18 -2.12 3.50 -3.20
C TYR A 18 -0.87 3.58 -4.06
N LEU A 19 0.25 3.91 -3.42
CA LEU A 19 1.57 3.80 -4.03
C LEU A 19 2.16 2.45 -3.62
N PRO A 20 2.67 1.62 -4.55
CA PRO A 20 3.33 0.38 -4.20
C PRO A 20 4.57 0.59 -3.32
N GLU A 21 4.80 -0.33 -2.37
CA GLU A 21 5.90 -0.27 -1.39
C GLU A 21 7.28 -0.04 -2.03
N ILE A 22 7.52 -0.68 -3.18
CA ILE A 22 8.78 -0.55 -3.91
C ILE A 22 9.07 0.89 -4.33
N LYS A 23 8.04 1.70 -4.60
CA LYS A 23 8.21 3.10 -5.03
C LYS A 23 8.68 3.99 -3.87
N TYR A 24 8.23 3.73 -2.64
CA TYR A 24 8.79 4.40 -1.46
C TYR A 24 10.27 4.07 -1.28
N ARG A 25 10.65 2.79 -1.38
CA ARG A 25 12.04 2.35 -1.27
C ARG A 25 12.93 2.96 -2.35
N ARG A 26 12.45 3.03 -3.59
CA ARG A 26 13.18 3.69 -4.70
C ARG A 26 13.40 5.17 -4.43
N ARG A 27 12.37 5.91 -4.00
CA ARG A 27 12.52 7.34 -3.64
C ARG A 27 13.52 7.55 -2.50
N LEU A 28 13.52 6.69 -1.48
CA LEU A 28 14.52 6.74 -0.41
C LEU A 28 15.93 6.43 -0.91
N ASN A 29 16.10 5.42 -1.77
CA ASN A 29 17.39 5.10 -2.38
C ASN A 29 17.90 6.21 -3.32
N GLU A 30 17.01 6.84 -4.09
CA GLU A 30 17.34 7.97 -4.97
C GLU A 30 17.78 9.20 -4.16
N THR A 31 17.14 9.43 -3.01
CA THR A 31 17.40 10.63 -2.19
C THR A 31 18.60 10.45 -1.25
N PHE A 32 18.71 9.30 -0.59
CA PHE A 32 19.70 9.05 0.47
C PHE A 32 20.78 8.06 0.09
N GLY A 33 20.66 7.42 -1.08
CA GLY A 33 21.52 6.32 -1.49
C GLY A 33 21.13 4.98 -0.86
N PRO A 34 21.48 3.84 -1.50
CA PRO A 34 21.48 2.55 -0.82
C PRO A 34 22.29 2.63 0.47
N MET A 35 21.83 1.96 1.54
CA MET A 35 22.44 2.00 2.87
C MET A 35 22.39 3.36 3.59
N GLY A 36 21.84 4.42 2.98
CA GLY A 36 21.67 5.73 3.62
C GLY A 36 20.48 5.83 4.58
N TRP A 37 19.61 4.81 4.58
CA TRP A 37 18.41 4.74 5.39
C TRP A 37 18.12 3.32 5.87
N GLY A 38 17.31 3.17 6.92
CA GLY A 38 16.89 1.87 7.42
C GLY A 38 15.70 1.94 8.37
N MET A 39 14.94 0.84 8.42
CA MET A 39 13.86 0.64 9.40
C MET A 39 14.39 -0.16 10.58
N ILE A 40 14.37 0.43 11.77
CA ILE A 40 14.76 -0.20 13.02
C ILE A 40 13.50 -0.65 13.76
N PRO A 41 13.37 -1.94 14.12
CA PRO A 41 12.26 -2.38 14.93
C PRO A 41 12.33 -1.82 16.35
N LYS A 42 11.17 -1.47 16.90
CA LYS A 42 11.01 -1.01 18.27
C LYS A 42 10.23 -2.09 19.03
N GLY A 43 10.94 -2.86 19.85
CA GLY A 43 10.37 -3.98 20.60
C GLY A 43 10.14 -5.24 19.77
N GLU A 44 9.46 -6.22 20.37
CA GLU A 44 9.10 -7.49 19.74
C GLU A 44 7.83 -7.36 18.87
N SER A 45 7.62 -8.31 17.98
CA SER A 45 6.38 -8.39 17.21
C SER A 45 5.23 -8.83 18.12
N VAL A 46 4.10 -8.12 18.07
CA VAL A 46 2.85 -8.54 18.72
C VAL A 46 2.06 -9.37 17.73
N VAL A 47 1.95 -10.67 18.00
CA VAL A 47 1.26 -11.65 17.15
C VAL A 47 -0.14 -11.90 17.72
N GLY A 48 -1.17 -11.41 17.04
CA GLY A 48 -2.57 -11.73 17.30
C GLY A 48 -3.04 -12.96 16.53
N ASN A 49 -4.34 -13.25 16.49
CA ASN A 49 -4.83 -14.45 15.79
C ASN A 49 -4.75 -14.35 14.26
N THR A 50 -4.97 -13.16 13.70
CA THR A 50 -5.06 -12.91 12.25
C THR A 50 -4.25 -11.69 11.82
N ILE A 51 -3.44 -11.13 12.72
CA ILE A 51 -2.69 -9.90 12.49
C ILE A 51 -1.39 -9.93 13.29
N VAL A 52 -0.33 -9.43 12.68
CA VAL A 52 0.92 -9.10 13.38
C VAL A 52 1.14 -7.61 13.34
N THR A 53 1.54 -7.02 14.46
CA THR A 53 1.87 -5.60 14.54
C THR A 53 3.23 -5.42 15.20
N ARG A 54 3.95 -4.38 14.80
CA ARG A 54 5.23 -4.02 15.41
C ARG A 54 5.53 -2.56 15.10
N GLU A 55 6.11 -1.88 16.07
CA GLU A 55 6.56 -0.51 15.87
C GLU A 55 7.92 -0.49 15.17
N TYR A 56 8.11 0.47 14.27
CA TYR A 56 9.40 0.71 13.63
C TYR A 56 9.74 2.20 13.60
N ALA A 57 11.04 2.49 13.65
CA ALA A 57 11.59 3.82 13.44
C ALA A 57 12.36 3.86 12.11
N LEU A 58 12.10 4.87 11.30
CA LEU A 58 12.89 5.21 10.13
C LEU A 58 14.11 6.04 10.56
N ILE A 59 15.29 5.54 10.22
CA ILE A 59 16.57 6.23 10.39
C ILE A 59 17.11 6.62 9.02
N VAL A 60 17.61 7.84 8.89
CA VAL A 60 18.30 8.33 7.70
C VAL A 60 19.60 9.02 8.12
N GLY A 61 20.73 8.60 7.55
CA GLY A 61 22.04 9.17 7.88
C GLY A 61 22.37 9.15 9.38
N GLY A 62 21.93 8.11 10.10
CA GLY A 62 22.11 7.97 11.54
C GLY A 62 21.17 8.82 12.41
N ARG A 63 20.20 9.53 11.83
CA ARG A 63 19.23 10.35 12.56
C ARG A 63 17.85 9.73 12.55
N PHE A 64 17.15 9.84 13.68
CA PHE A 64 15.73 9.53 13.77
C PHE A 64 14.93 10.48 12.88
N VAL A 65 14.09 9.92 12.02
CA VAL A 65 13.22 10.69 11.11
C VAL A 65 11.77 10.60 11.54
N SER A 66 11.26 9.38 11.72
CA SER A 66 9.85 9.11 11.92
C SER A 66 9.68 7.75 12.59
N GLN A 67 8.54 7.54 13.24
CA GLN A 67 8.15 6.28 13.85
C GLN A 67 6.69 5.96 13.52
N ALA A 68 6.39 4.70 13.27
CA ALA A 68 5.03 4.27 13.01
C ALA A 68 4.81 2.81 13.42
N GLN A 69 3.58 2.50 13.81
CA GLN A 69 3.12 1.12 13.94
C GLN A 69 2.95 0.51 12.55
N GLY A 70 3.60 -0.62 12.30
CA GLY A 70 3.31 -1.49 11.17
C GLY A 70 2.29 -2.55 11.55
N GLU A 71 1.51 -2.97 10.57
CA GLU A 71 0.61 -4.11 10.72
C GLU A 71 0.52 -4.92 9.43
N ASN A 72 0.27 -6.22 9.55
CA ASN A 72 -0.09 -7.06 8.42
C ASN A 72 -1.00 -8.21 8.85
N GLY A 73 -2.07 -8.42 8.09
CA GLY A 73 -2.97 -9.55 8.30
C GLY A 73 -2.40 -10.86 7.77
N TYR A 74 -2.80 -11.97 8.35
CA TYR A 74 -2.50 -13.31 7.86
C TYR A 74 -3.64 -14.28 8.19
N PHE A 75 -3.73 -15.38 7.44
CA PHE A 75 -4.85 -16.32 7.53
C PHE A 75 -4.45 -17.71 8.05
N SER A 76 -3.16 -18.03 8.05
CA SER A 76 -2.64 -19.27 8.61
C SER A 76 -1.26 -19.06 9.25
N PRO A 77 -0.86 -19.87 10.26
CA PRO A 77 0.43 -19.71 10.94
C PRO A 77 1.64 -19.79 10.01
N GLU A 78 1.55 -20.54 8.91
CA GLU A 78 2.62 -20.68 7.92
C GLU A 78 2.91 -19.35 7.19
N GLN A 79 1.95 -18.43 7.16
CA GLN A 79 2.10 -17.09 6.56
C GLN A 79 2.73 -16.08 7.52
N LEU A 80 2.92 -16.44 8.80
CA LEU A 80 3.41 -15.50 9.82
C LEU A 80 4.77 -14.87 9.46
N PRO A 81 5.79 -15.59 8.94
CA PRO A 81 7.05 -14.97 8.54
C PRO A 81 6.86 -13.89 7.47
N SER A 82 6.06 -14.17 6.45
CA SER A 82 5.73 -13.19 5.40
C SER A 82 4.96 -12.00 5.95
N ALA A 83 4.07 -12.23 6.92
CA ALA A 83 3.31 -11.16 7.56
C ALA A 83 4.20 -10.25 8.40
N VAL A 84 5.23 -10.79 9.07
CA VAL A 84 6.23 -9.98 9.81
C VAL A 84 6.98 -9.06 8.86
N GLU A 85 7.38 -9.53 7.68
CA GLU A 85 8.02 -8.69 6.65
C GLU A 85 7.03 -7.65 6.08
N GLY A 86 5.78 -8.03 5.84
CA GLY A 86 4.72 -7.10 5.41
C GLY A 86 4.48 -5.98 6.42
N CYS A 87 4.51 -6.30 7.72
CA CYS A 87 4.38 -5.35 8.81
C CYS A 87 5.48 -4.27 8.77
N LYS A 88 6.73 -4.67 8.47
CA LYS A 88 7.85 -3.72 8.27
C LYS A 88 7.63 -2.80 7.08
N SER A 89 7.20 -3.33 5.94
CA SER A 89 6.91 -2.50 4.76
C SER A 89 5.73 -1.55 4.98
N ASN A 90 4.69 -1.99 5.70
CA ASN A 90 3.58 -1.13 6.08
C ASN A 90 4.05 0.07 6.93
N ALA A 91 4.86 -0.19 7.95
CA ALA A 91 5.45 0.86 8.78
C ALA A 91 6.33 1.83 7.96
N LEU A 92 7.07 1.32 6.97
CA LEU A 92 7.92 2.14 6.10
C LEU A 92 7.08 3.16 5.32
N MET A 93 5.98 2.73 4.70
CA MET A 93 5.09 3.64 3.96
C MET A 93 4.53 4.74 4.87
N ARG A 94 4.14 4.39 6.10
CA ARG A 94 3.65 5.34 7.10
C ARG A 94 4.74 6.35 7.49
N CYS A 95 5.95 5.90 7.77
CA CYS A 95 7.06 6.80 8.08
C CYS A 95 7.43 7.73 6.91
N CYS A 96 7.33 7.23 5.67
CA CYS A 96 7.60 8.02 4.48
C CYS A 96 6.58 9.16 4.28
N LYS A 97 5.39 9.07 4.89
CA LYS A 97 4.40 10.15 4.88
C LYS A 97 4.91 11.40 5.62
N ASP A 98 5.65 11.22 6.71
CA ASP A 98 6.22 12.34 7.47
C ASP A 98 7.37 13.03 6.71
N LEU A 99 8.05 12.29 5.83
CA LEU A 99 8.94 12.84 4.79
C LEU A 99 8.19 13.48 3.62
N GLY A 100 6.87 13.34 3.60
CA GLY A 100 5.98 13.87 2.59
C GLY A 100 5.86 13.01 1.32
N ILE A 101 6.45 11.82 1.26
CA ILE A 101 6.33 10.94 0.10
C ILE A 101 4.89 10.42 0.01
N GLY A 102 4.25 10.61 -1.15
CA GLY A 102 2.89 10.13 -1.42
C GLY A 102 1.81 10.78 -0.56
N SER A 103 2.07 11.96 0.00
CA SER A 103 1.12 12.71 0.82
C SER A 103 -0.18 13.04 0.06
N GLU A 104 -0.10 13.28 -1.26
CA GLU A 104 -1.25 13.54 -2.14
C GLU A 104 -2.28 12.40 -2.18
N LEU A 105 -1.88 11.16 -1.89
CA LEU A 105 -2.82 10.02 -1.81
C LEU A 105 -3.79 10.15 -0.62
N TRP A 106 -3.51 11.05 0.31
CA TRP A 106 -4.35 11.37 1.47
C TRP A 106 -5.12 12.68 1.31
N ASP A 107 -4.92 13.41 0.22
CA ASP A 107 -5.67 14.63 -0.08
C ASP A 107 -7.01 14.25 -0.75
N PRO A 108 -8.17 14.57 -0.12
CA PRO A 108 -9.48 14.28 -0.70
C PRO A 108 -9.70 14.92 -2.08
N HIS A 109 -9.09 16.08 -2.37
CA HIS A 109 -9.18 16.71 -3.69
C HIS A 109 -8.44 15.91 -4.74
N PHE A 110 -7.22 15.48 -4.44
CA PHE A 110 -6.43 14.61 -5.32
C PHE A 110 -7.14 13.27 -5.56
N VAL A 111 -7.64 12.62 -4.50
CA VAL A 111 -8.35 11.33 -4.61
C VAL A 111 -9.58 11.45 -5.51
N ARG A 112 -10.38 12.52 -5.36
CA ARG A 112 -11.55 12.77 -6.22
C ARG A 112 -11.16 13.03 -7.67
N TRP A 113 -10.11 13.83 -7.90
CA TRP A 113 -9.60 14.10 -9.23
C TRP A 113 -9.08 12.82 -9.91
N PHE A 114 -8.25 12.04 -9.20
CA PHE A 114 -7.68 10.80 -9.71
C PHE A 114 -8.77 9.79 -10.05
N ARG A 115 -9.78 9.65 -9.17
CA ARG A 115 -10.94 8.78 -9.44
C ARG A 115 -11.68 9.17 -10.71
N LYS A 116 -11.91 10.47 -10.93
CA LYS A 116 -12.61 10.95 -12.12
C LYS A 116 -11.79 10.81 -13.41
N ALA A 117 -10.48 11.03 -13.33
CA ALA A 117 -9.61 11.10 -14.50
C ALA A 117 -8.99 9.76 -14.91
N HIS A 118 -8.68 8.91 -13.94
CA HIS A 118 -7.78 7.76 -14.10
C HIS A 118 -8.35 6.42 -13.61
N MET A 119 -9.58 6.40 -13.08
CA MET A 119 -10.24 5.18 -12.64
C MET A 119 -11.50 4.92 -13.44
N GLU A 120 -11.90 3.66 -13.53
CA GLU A 120 -13.20 3.23 -14.05
C GLU A 120 -13.85 2.21 -13.11
N GLU A 121 -15.16 2.30 -12.98
CA GLU A 121 -15.98 1.38 -12.19
C GLU A 121 -16.60 0.35 -13.13
N VAL A 122 -16.44 -0.92 -12.79
CA VAL A 122 -16.85 -2.05 -13.63
C VAL A 122 -17.74 -2.99 -12.84
N TRP A 123 -18.86 -3.39 -13.43
CA TRP A 123 -19.71 -4.43 -12.86
C TRP A 123 -19.09 -5.80 -13.09
N VAL A 124 -18.95 -6.55 -12.00
CA VAL A 124 -18.44 -7.91 -12.00
C VAL A 124 -19.45 -8.88 -11.42
N GLU A 125 -19.48 -10.10 -11.95
CA GLU A 125 -20.33 -11.19 -11.51
C GLU A 125 -19.47 -12.34 -10.98
N HIS A 126 -19.78 -12.85 -9.80
CA HIS A 126 -19.13 -14.04 -9.26
C HIS A 126 -19.51 -15.28 -10.09
N ALA A 127 -18.54 -16.03 -10.58
CA ALA A 127 -18.73 -17.13 -11.54
C ALA A 127 -19.71 -18.21 -11.05
N THR A 128 -19.58 -18.62 -9.77
CA THR A 128 -20.45 -19.64 -9.15
C THR A 128 -21.72 -19.05 -8.53
N THR A 129 -21.60 -18.08 -7.62
CA THR A 129 -22.74 -17.55 -6.86
C THR A 129 -23.64 -16.58 -7.63
N LYS A 130 -23.23 -16.13 -8.83
CA LYS A 130 -23.94 -15.14 -9.67
C LYS A 130 -24.18 -13.79 -9.02
N LYS A 131 -23.61 -13.52 -7.84
CA LYS A 131 -23.71 -12.23 -7.17
C LYS A 131 -22.95 -11.16 -7.97
N LYS A 132 -23.65 -10.07 -8.30
CA LYS A 132 -23.07 -8.89 -8.95
C LYS A 132 -22.58 -7.88 -7.91
N ARG A 133 -21.46 -7.21 -8.20
CA ARG A 133 -20.92 -6.08 -7.43
C ARG A 133 -20.13 -5.17 -8.38
N THR A 134 -19.72 -4.00 -7.92
CA THR A 134 -18.78 -3.14 -8.66
C THR A 134 -17.37 -3.28 -8.12
N PHE A 135 -16.39 -3.20 -9.02
CA PHE A 135 -14.97 -3.07 -8.72
C PHE A 135 -14.40 -1.84 -9.41
N TRP A 136 -13.42 -1.23 -8.75
CA TRP A 136 -12.64 -0.14 -9.30
C TRP A 136 -11.37 -0.66 -9.96
N TYR A 137 -11.06 -0.09 -11.12
CA TYR A 137 -9.85 -0.36 -11.86
C TYR A 137 -9.19 0.94 -12.27
N ARG A 138 -7.91 0.85 -12.58
CA ARG A 138 -7.25 1.89 -13.37
C ARG A 138 -7.82 1.89 -14.78
N LYS A 139 -8.06 3.08 -15.31
CA LYS A 139 -8.66 3.26 -16.62
C LYS A 139 -7.79 2.65 -17.72
N GLY A 140 -8.37 1.75 -18.52
CA GLY A 140 -7.68 1.01 -19.58
C GLY A 140 -6.96 -0.26 -19.12
N GLU A 141 -7.01 -0.58 -17.83
CA GLU A 141 -6.33 -1.73 -17.21
C GLU A 141 -7.33 -2.61 -16.44
N VAL A 142 -8.51 -2.82 -17.02
CA VAL A 142 -9.53 -3.70 -16.43
C VAL A 142 -9.07 -5.15 -16.56
N ASP A 143 -8.61 -5.72 -15.45
CA ASP A 143 -8.26 -7.13 -15.34
C ASP A 143 -9.10 -7.82 -14.26
N VAL A 144 -10.19 -8.43 -14.68
CA VAL A 144 -11.10 -9.13 -13.76
C VAL A 144 -10.60 -10.54 -13.51
N ALA A 145 -10.01 -10.75 -12.33
CA ALA A 145 -9.55 -12.06 -11.90
C ALA A 145 -10.68 -12.97 -11.38
N TYR A 146 -10.48 -14.29 -11.56
CA TYR A 146 -11.31 -15.32 -10.93
C TYR A 146 -11.34 -15.11 -9.41
N PRO A 147 -12.49 -15.28 -8.71
CA PRO A 147 -13.74 -15.91 -9.16
C PRO A 147 -14.74 -14.98 -9.86
N TYR A 148 -14.33 -13.79 -10.28
CA TYR A 148 -15.20 -12.83 -10.95
C TYR A 148 -15.02 -12.85 -12.47
N LYS A 149 -16.03 -12.34 -13.17
CA LYS A 149 -15.99 -12.02 -14.59
C LYS A 149 -16.74 -10.72 -14.83
N LEU A 150 -16.51 -10.06 -15.97
CA LEU A 150 -17.31 -8.91 -16.39
C LEU A 150 -18.80 -9.29 -16.42
N ALA A 151 -19.62 -8.51 -15.73
CA ALA A 151 -21.07 -8.66 -15.82
C ALA A 151 -21.52 -8.07 -17.16
N LYS A 152 -22.17 -8.91 -17.97
CA LYS A 152 -22.94 -8.43 -19.12
C LYS A 152 -24.24 -7.78 -18.66
#